data_AF-A0A1I8M228-F1
#
_entry.id   AF-A0A1I8M228-F1
#
_cell.length_a   1.000
_cell.length_b   1.000
_cell.length_c   1.000
_cell.angle_alpha   90.00
_cell.angle_beta   90.00
_cell.angle_gamma   90.00
#
_symmetry.space_group_name_H-M   'P 1'
#
loop_
_entity.id
_entity.type
_entity.pdbx_description
1 polymer ?
#
loop_
_entity_poly.entity_id
_entity_poly.type
_entity_poly.pdbx_seq_one_letter_code
_entity_poly.pdbx_strand_id
1 'polypeptide(L)'
;MKNIKSSPNFIFVILFYLNILDQSNMEVIPNGLCESDDMEGLIRWYSDVYKFVKSNKDLNKRLNELESEMKVLNRKLEEQNEIVIQRRMDGSENFYRNWEDYKHGFGNRNGEFFIGLQRLHKLTNSRPYELLVVLEDFDDDRRYAKYDNFVIASEKENYKLQSLGQYNGTAGDSLTYHLGYNFTTKDRDNDIDNNNCAQIFTGAWWYKNCHASNLNGSYLRGTTTAYAKGVVWNSYRGHYYSLKFVEMSIRPK
;
A
#
# COMPACT_ATOMS: atom_id res chain seq x y z
N MET A 1 39.42 8.50 -51.10
CA MET A 1 38.97 9.91 -51.09
C MET A 1 37.65 10.04 -51.84
N LYS A 2 36.53 10.07 -51.13
CA LYS A 2 35.31 10.79 -51.51
C LYS A 2 34.71 11.33 -50.22
N ASN A 3 34.79 12.66 -50.05
CA ASN A 3 34.18 13.37 -48.93
C ASN A 3 32.67 13.31 -49.07
N ILE A 4 31.99 12.55 -48.22
CA ILE A 4 30.55 12.69 -48.01
C ILE A 4 30.38 13.83 -47.02
N LYS A 5 29.98 15.01 -47.54
CA LYS A 5 29.57 16.14 -46.69
C LYS A 5 28.35 15.69 -45.88
N SER A 6 28.43 15.77 -44.56
CA SER A 6 27.27 15.61 -43.69
C SER A 6 26.20 16.63 -44.09
N SER A 7 25.06 16.15 -44.56
CA SER A 7 23.92 17.00 -44.86
C SER A 7 23.41 17.61 -43.54
N PRO A 8 23.33 18.95 -43.42
CA PRO A 8 22.76 19.64 -42.25
C PRO A 8 21.34 19.16 -41.90
N ASN A 9 20.63 18.58 -42.87
CA ASN A 9 19.24 18.16 -42.72
C ASN A 9 19.05 17.00 -41.70
N PHE A 10 20.07 16.18 -41.43
CA PHE A 10 19.91 15.02 -40.53
C PHE A 10 20.01 15.39 -39.04
N ILE A 11 20.83 16.39 -38.72
CA ILE A 11 20.89 16.99 -37.37
C ILE A 11 19.60 17.77 -37.09
N PHE A 12 19.04 18.41 -38.12
CA PHE A 12 17.76 19.11 -38.05
C PHE A 12 16.57 18.19 -37.70
N VAL A 13 16.50 16.98 -38.29
CA VAL A 13 15.40 16.03 -38.02
C VAL A 13 15.34 15.61 -36.55
N ILE A 14 16.49 15.49 -35.87
CA ILE A 14 16.56 15.05 -34.48
C ILE A 14 16.30 16.20 -33.50
N LEU A 15 16.76 17.41 -33.82
CA LEU A 15 16.43 18.61 -33.04
C LEU A 15 14.94 18.98 -33.15
N PHE A 16 14.30 18.67 -34.28
CA PHE A 16 12.87 18.82 -34.50
C PHE A 16 12.05 17.77 -33.73
N TYR A 17 12.51 16.50 -33.67
CA TYR A 17 11.84 15.43 -32.91
C TYR A 17 11.92 15.62 -31.39
N LEU A 18 12.92 16.36 -30.91
CA LEU A 18 13.13 16.69 -29.49
C LEU A 18 12.53 18.04 -29.05
N ASN A 19 11.82 18.77 -29.94
CA ASN A 19 11.25 20.10 -29.68
C ASN A 19 12.27 21.15 -29.17
N ILE A 20 13.48 21.21 -29.74
CA ILE A 20 14.54 22.13 -29.28
C ILE A 20 14.65 23.41 -30.15
N LEU A 21 13.98 23.51 -31.30
CA LEU A 21 13.98 24.73 -32.13
C LEU A 21 12.56 25.19 -32.50
N ASP A 22 12.34 26.49 -32.29
CA ASP A 22 11.06 27.20 -32.45
C ASP A 22 10.61 27.27 -33.92
N GLN A 23 9.32 27.02 -34.14
CA GLN A 23 8.70 26.85 -35.46
C GLN A 23 8.40 28.20 -36.11
N SER A 24 9.33 28.74 -36.90
CA SER A 24 8.94 29.75 -37.89
C SER A 24 9.74 29.64 -39.18
N ASN A 25 9.02 29.26 -40.23
CA ASN A 25 9.39 29.33 -41.64
C ASN A 25 10.49 28.38 -42.14
N MET A 26 10.09 27.30 -42.82
CA MET A 26 10.68 26.93 -44.11
C MET A 26 9.93 25.79 -44.82
N GLU A 27 9.77 25.94 -46.13
CA GLU A 27 9.08 25.03 -47.07
C GLU A 27 9.85 23.72 -47.31
N VAL A 28 9.09 22.63 -47.48
CA VAL A 28 9.57 21.26 -47.72
C VAL A 28 9.57 20.97 -49.22
N ILE A 29 10.72 20.58 -49.78
CA ILE A 29 10.81 20.01 -51.14
C ILE A 29 11.14 18.50 -51.02
N PRO A 30 10.41 17.59 -51.70
CA PRO A 30 10.58 16.15 -51.52
C PRO A 30 11.51 15.53 -52.58
N ASN A 31 12.36 14.59 -52.14
CA ASN A 31 12.44 13.21 -52.64
C ASN A 31 13.83 12.59 -52.39
N GLY A 32 13.83 11.33 -51.96
CA GLY A 32 15.02 10.47 -51.90
C GLY A 32 15.18 9.73 -50.59
N LEU A 33 14.30 8.76 -50.32
CA LEU A 33 14.59 7.69 -49.37
C LEU A 33 15.75 6.87 -49.93
N CYS A 34 16.95 7.05 -49.37
CA CYS A 34 18.07 6.16 -49.63
C CYS A 34 18.02 5.04 -48.60
N GLU A 35 17.70 3.82 -49.02
CA GLU A 35 18.11 2.61 -48.32
C GLU A 35 19.65 2.60 -48.32
N SER A 36 20.30 2.49 -47.15
CA SER A 36 21.76 2.43 -47.06
C SER A 36 22.22 1.22 -46.26
N ASP A 37 22.93 0.32 -46.92
CA ASP A 37 23.62 -0.87 -46.39
C ASP A 37 24.81 -0.57 -45.44
N ASP A 38 24.91 0.64 -44.89
CA ASP A 38 26.02 1.06 -44.00
C ASP A 38 25.64 0.91 -42.51
N MET A 39 25.60 -0.35 -42.07
CA MET A 39 25.36 -0.69 -40.67
C MET A 39 26.46 -0.17 -39.73
N GLU A 40 27.71 -0.07 -40.18
CA GLU A 40 28.81 0.46 -39.36
C GLU A 40 28.65 1.96 -39.09
N GLY A 41 28.28 2.74 -40.10
CA GLY A 41 27.96 4.17 -39.96
C GLY A 41 26.80 4.41 -38.99
N LEU A 42 25.76 3.59 -39.08
CA LEU A 42 24.61 3.66 -38.18
C LEU A 42 25.00 3.34 -36.72
N ILE A 43 25.77 2.27 -36.48
CA ILE A 43 26.26 1.88 -35.15
C ILE A 43 27.12 2.98 -34.54
N ARG A 44 28.04 3.56 -35.33
CA ARG A 44 28.92 4.64 -34.87
C ARG A 44 28.11 5.89 -34.49
N TRP A 45 27.12 6.23 -35.30
CA TRP A 45 26.24 7.36 -35.04
C TRP A 45 25.47 7.20 -33.72
N TYR A 46 24.85 6.04 -33.47
CA TYR A 46 24.19 5.76 -32.20
C TYR A 46 25.15 5.84 -31.00
N SER A 47 26.39 5.37 -31.16
CA SER A 47 27.44 5.44 -30.12
C SER A 47 27.80 6.89 -29.76
N ASP A 48 27.95 7.76 -30.76
CA ASP A 48 28.32 9.15 -30.54
C ASP A 48 27.18 9.97 -29.91
N VAL A 49 25.93 9.71 -30.33
CA VAL A 49 24.74 10.29 -29.68
C VAL A 49 24.63 9.83 -28.24
N TYR A 50 24.81 8.54 -27.95
CA TYR A 50 24.78 8.01 -26.58
C TYR A 50 25.85 8.67 -25.69
N LYS A 51 27.08 8.84 -26.18
CA LYS A 51 28.15 9.53 -25.45
C LYS A 51 27.84 11.00 -25.20
N PHE A 52 27.25 11.69 -26.17
CA PHE A 52 26.85 13.10 -26.03
C PHE A 52 25.77 13.27 -24.95
N VAL A 53 24.69 12.47 -25.02
CA VAL A 53 23.62 12.49 -24.02
C VAL A 53 24.18 12.19 -22.64
N LYS A 54 25.03 11.17 -22.51
CA LYS A 54 25.62 10.76 -21.22
C LYS A 54 26.65 11.75 -20.65
N SER A 55 27.31 12.55 -21.47
CA SER A 55 28.32 13.54 -21.02
C SER A 55 27.74 14.93 -20.78
N ASN A 56 26.54 15.21 -21.30
CA ASN A 56 25.86 16.47 -21.09
C ASN A 56 25.30 16.55 -19.65
N LYS A 57 25.94 17.38 -18.82
CA LYS A 57 25.59 17.53 -17.39
C LYS A 57 24.17 18.07 -17.19
N ASP A 58 23.68 18.97 -18.05
CA ASP A 58 22.35 19.56 -17.93
C ASP A 58 21.25 18.55 -18.30
N LEU A 59 21.45 17.76 -19.36
CA LEU A 59 20.51 16.70 -19.73
C LEU A 59 20.44 15.61 -18.63
N ASN A 60 21.58 15.19 -18.08
CA ASN A 60 21.60 14.24 -16.97
C ASN A 60 20.94 14.81 -15.70
N LYS A 61 21.17 16.10 -15.40
CA LYS A 61 20.51 16.76 -14.27
C LYS A 61 18.99 16.75 -14.46
N ARG A 62 18.50 17.08 -15.65
CA ARG A 62 17.07 17.09 -15.96
C ARG A 62 16.45 15.69 -15.91
N LEU A 63 17.17 14.67 -16.38
CA LEU A 63 16.75 13.27 -16.27
C LEU A 63 16.57 12.86 -14.80
N ASN A 64 17.54 13.18 -13.94
CA ASN A 64 17.45 12.89 -12.51
C ASN A 64 16.29 13.63 -11.82
N GLU A 65 16.04 14.90 -12.19
CA GLU A 65 14.88 15.67 -11.71
C GLU A 65 13.57 14.98 -12.09
N LEU A 66 13.42 14.58 -13.36
CA LEU A 66 12.23 13.88 -13.86
C LEU A 66 12.04 12.51 -13.19
N GLU A 67 13.11 11.74 -12.98
CA GLU A 67 13.06 10.48 -12.24
C GLU A 67 12.57 10.70 -10.79
N SER A 68 13.02 11.78 -10.15
CA SER A 68 12.58 12.12 -8.80
C SER A 68 11.10 12.52 -8.75
N GLU A 69 10.62 13.30 -9.72
CA GLU A 69 9.21 13.70 -9.83
C GLU A 69 8.32 12.50 -10.13
N MET A 70 8.74 11.62 -11.05
CA MET A 70 8.05 10.36 -11.35
C MET A 70 7.93 9.49 -10.11
N LYS A 71 8.99 9.39 -9.29
CA LYS A 71 8.95 8.64 -8.04
C LYS A 71 7.93 9.21 -7.05
N VAL A 72 7.81 10.54 -6.96
CA VAL A 72 6.82 11.21 -6.11
C VAL A 72 5.40 10.95 -6.63
N LEU A 73 5.17 11.06 -7.93
CA LEU A 73 3.86 10.81 -8.55
C LEU A 73 3.43 9.34 -8.40
N ASN A 74 4.34 8.39 -8.59
CA ASN A 74 4.06 6.97 -8.36
C ASN A 74 3.69 6.70 -6.91
N ARG A 75 4.38 7.32 -5.94
CA ARG A 75 4.00 7.21 -4.53
C ARG A 75 2.60 7.75 -4.26
N LYS A 76 2.25 8.92 -4.80
CA LYS A 76 0.90 9.48 -4.69
C LYS A 76 -0.17 8.60 -5.34
N LEU A 77 0.15 7.99 -6.47
CA LEU A 77 -0.75 7.06 -7.16
C LEU A 77 -0.93 5.76 -6.36
N GLU A 78 0.13 5.28 -5.71
CA GLU A 78 0.07 4.15 -4.79
C GLU A 78 -0.80 4.44 -3.56
N GLU A 79 -0.67 5.64 -2.98
CA GLU A 79 -1.52 6.13 -1.87
C GLU A 79 -3.00 6.26 -2.31
N GLN A 80 -3.26 6.60 -3.58
CA GLN A 80 -4.62 6.65 -4.13
C GLN A 80 -5.28 5.27 -4.29
N ASN A 81 -4.51 4.19 -4.29
CA ASN A 81 -5.00 2.81 -4.43
C ASN A 81 -5.12 2.05 -3.11
N GLU A 82 -4.91 2.73 -1.99
CA GLU A 82 -5.07 2.17 -0.65
C GLU A 82 -6.53 2.27 -0.17
N ILE A 83 -7.06 1.16 0.34
CA ILE A 83 -8.42 1.09 0.87
C ILE A 83 -8.31 0.90 2.38
N VAL A 84 -8.58 1.96 3.15
CA VAL A 84 -8.67 1.87 4.62
C VAL A 84 -9.88 1.02 5.01
N ILE A 85 -9.65 -0.02 5.80
CA ILE A 85 -10.66 -0.99 6.24
C ILE A 85 -11.04 -0.83 7.71
N GLN A 86 -10.17 -0.22 8.52
CA GLN A 86 -10.41 0.06 9.94
C GLN A 86 -9.57 1.26 10.38
N ARG A 87 -10.12 2.11 11.25
CA ARG A 87 -9.37 3.19 11.91
C ARG A 87 -9.79 3.38 13.37
N ARG A 88 -8.80 3.55 14.25
CA ARG A 88 -8.90 4.02 15.65
C ARG A 88 -8.01 5.25 15.83
N MET A 89 -8.48 6.30 16.48
CA MET A 89 -7.72 7.54 16.65
C MET A 89 -8.08 8.36 17.90
N ASP A 90 -9.31 8.24 18.42
CA ASP A 90 -9.79 9.13 19.48
C ASP A 90 -10.81 8.49 20.45
N GLY A 91 -11.29 7.29 20.15
CA GLY A 91 -12.31 6.58 20.93
C GLY A 91 -13.73 7.15 20.76
N SER A 92 -13.99 7.92 19.71
CA SER A 92 -15.32 8.46 19.40
C SER A 92 -16.33 7.39 19.00
N GLU A 93 -15.88 6.23 18.51
CA GLU A 93 -16.74 5.12 18.12
C GLU A 93 -16.65 3.93 19.07
N ASN A 94 -17.79 3.35 19.39
CA ASN A 94 -17.85 2.11 20.15
C ASN A 94 -17.57 0.90 19.25
N PHE A 95 -16.49 0.16 19.51
CA PHE A 95 -16.13 -1.07 18.79
C PHE A 95 -16.62 -2.36 19.48
N TYR A 96 -17.20 -2.28 20.68
CA TYR A 96 -17.81 -3.45 21.35
C TYR A 96 -19.23 -3.72 20.85
N ARG A 97 -19.30 -4.09 19.57
CA ARG A 97 -20.51 -4.26 18.75
C ARG A 97 -20.87 -5.74 18.55
N ASN A 98 -22.06 -5.99 18.01
CA ASN A 98 -22.56 -7.34 17.73
C ASN A 98 -22.11 -7.84 16.34
N TRP A 99 -22.45 -9.09 16.00
CA TRP A 99 -22.13 -9.69 14.69
C TRP A 99 -22.67 -8.87 13.51
N GLU A 100 -23.91 -8.41 13.61
CA GLU A 100 -24.60 -7.73 12.51
C GLU A 100 -23.96 -6.38 12.17
N ASP A 101 -23.54 -5.63 13.20
CA ASP A 101 -22.78 -4.40 13.06
C ASP A 101 -21.43 -4.66 12.37
N TYR A 102 -20.68 -5.68 12.81
CA TYR A 102 -19.39 -6.04 12.20
C TYR A 102 -19.52 -6.56 10.76
N LYS A 103 -20.64 -7.23 10.45
CA LYS A 103 -20.95 -7.70 9.10
C LYS A 103 -21.12 -6.54 8.13
N HIS A 104 -21.91 -5.54 8.50
CA HIS A 104 -22.27 -4.41 7.63
C HIS A 104 -21.30 -3.22 7.70
N GLY A 105 -20.53 -3.12 8.79
CA GLY A 105 -19.65 -2.00 9.06
C GLY A 105 -20.36 -0.88 9.82
N PHE A 106 -19.57 -0.02 10.44
CA PHE A 106 -20.05 1.07 11.31
C PHE A 106 -19.02 2.20 11.40
N GLY A 107 -19.43 3.33 11.97
CA GLY A 107 -18.60 4.51 12.21
C GLY A 107 -18.54 5.48 11.03
N ASN A 108 -17.58 6.41 11.10
CA ASN A 108 -17.41 7.50 10.15
C ASN A 108 -16.08 7.39 9.42
N ARG A 109 -16.10 7.40 8.08
CA ARG A 109 -14.89 7.32 7.24
C ARG A 109 -13.90 8.46 7.46
N ASN A 110 -14.37 9.61 7.94
CA ASN A 110 -13.55 10.76 8.31
C ASN A 110 -13.06 10.71 9.76
N GLY A 111 -13.46 9.69 10.54
CA GLY A 111 -13.05 9.45 11.92
C GLY A 111 -12.72 7.97 12.12
N GLU A 112 -13.21 7.40 13.22
CA GLU A 112 -13.11 5.96 13.49
C GLU A 112 -14.19 5.18 12.74
N PHE A 113 -13.83 4.04 12.16
CA PHE A 113 -14.79 3.17 11.47
C PHE A 113 -14.26 1.76 11.27
N PHE A 114 -15.17 0.87 10.91
CA PHE A 114 -14.87 -0.45 10.36
C PHE A 114 -15.67 -0.67 9.07
N ILE A 115 -15.01 -1.14 8.01
CA ILE A 115 -15.59 -1.23 6.66
C ILE A 115 -16.72 -2.24 6.50
N GLY A 116 -16.82 -3.20 7.43
CA GLY A 116 -17.77 -4.32 7.39
C GLY A 116 -17.17 -5.59 6.76
N LEU A 117 -17.36 -6.72 7.43
CA LEU A 117 -16.81 -8.02 7.02
C LEU A 117 -17.34 -8.48 5.66
N GLN A 118 -18.60 -8.20 5.33
CA GLN A 118 -19.17 -8.58 4.03
C GLN A 118 -18.46 -7.85 2.87
N ARG A 119 -18.19 -6.56 3.06
CA ARG A 119 -17.45 -5.76 2.07
C ARG A 119 -15.98 -6.17 2.02
N LEU A 120 -15.37 -6.40 3.18
CA LEU A 120 -13.98 -6.82 3.28
C LEU A 120 -13.75 -8.15 2.55
N HIS A 121 -14.62 -9.15 2.77
CA HIS A 121 -14.58 -10.44 2.07
C HIS A 121 -14.63 -10.28 0.55
N LYS A 122 -15.58 -9.46 0.04
CA LYS A 122 -15.70 -9.20 -1.41
C LYS A 122 -14.43 -8.57 -1.97
N LEU A 123 -13.82 -7.62 -1.25
CA LEU A 123 -12.59 -6.96 -1.68
C LEU A 123 -11.43 -7.95 -1.73
N THR A 124 -11.16 -8.66 -0.64
CA THR A 124 -9.99 -9.55 -0.52
C THR A 124 -10.07 -10.80 -1.40
N ASN A 125 -11.24 -11.15 -1.92
CA ASN A 125 -11.44 -12.27 -2.84
C ASN A 125 -11.56 -11.83 -4.32
N SER A 126 -11.58 -10.53 -4.61
CA SER A 126 -11.69 -10.02 -5.98
C SER A 126 -10.37 -10.09 -6.75
N ARG A 127 -9.25 -9.96 -6.04
CA ARG A 127 -7.85 -10.05 -6.52
C ARG A 127 -6.93 -10.12 -5.30
N PRO A 128 -5.63 -10.42 -5.47
CA PRO A 128 -4.68 -10.37 -4.37
C PRO A 128 -4.55 -8.97 -3.77
N TYR A 129 -4.59 -8.88 -2.44
CA TYR A 129 -4.34 -7.66 -1.68
C TYR A 129 -3.26 -7.92 -0.63
N GLU A 130 -2.38 -6.94 -0.41
CA GLU A 130 -1.57 -6.86 0.80
C GLU A 130 -2.30 -6.08 1.90
N LEU A 131 -1.99 -6.36 3.15
CA LEU A 131 -2.48 -5.65 4.33
C LEU A 131 -1.34 -4.81 4.92
N LEU A 132 -1.63 -3.54 5.20
CA LEU A 132 -0.80 -2.66 6.01
C LEU A 132 -1.56 -2.32 7.29
N VAL A 133 -0.86 -2.39 8.42
CA VAL A 133 -1.34 -1.96 9.73
C VAL A 133 -0.37 -0.90 10.25
N VAL A 134 -0.84 0.33 10.39
CA VAL A 134 -0.09 1.45 10.99
C VAL A 134 -0.54 1.62 12.43
N LEU A 135 0.41 1.74 13.35
CA LEU A 135 0.20 1.81 14.79
C LEU A 135 0.94 3.01 15.37
N GLU A 136 0.33 3.72 16.31
CA GLU A 136 0.97 4.81 17.06
C GLU A 136 0.61 4.69 18.53
N ASP A 137 1.58 4.93 19.40
CA ASP A 137 1.35 5.03 20.84
C ASP A 137 1.22 6.49 21.31
N PHE A 138 1.06 6.71 22.61
CA PHE A 138 0.94 8.04 23.20
C PHE A 138 2.29 8.74 23.45
N ASP A 139 3.41 8.07 23.16
CA ASP A 139 4.76 8.65 23.15
C ASP A 139 5.15 9.08 21.72
N ASP A 140 4.18 9.10 20.80
CA ASP A 140 4.32 9.40 19.37
C ASP A 140 5.28 8.46 18.61
N ASP A 141 5.58 7.26 19.14
CA ASP A 141 6.30 6.23 18.40
C ASP A 141 5.34 5.51 17.43
N ARG A 142 5.75 5.45 16.17
CA ARG A 142 4.94 4.95 15.06
C ARG A 142 5.57 3.71 14.44
N ARG A 143 4.80 2.63 14.37
CA ARG A 143 5.23 1.33 13.85
C ARG A 143 4.29 0.86 12.76
N TYR A 144 4.73 -0.13 11.99
CA TYR A 144 3.86 -0.79 11.03
C TYR A 144 4.08 -2.30 11.00
N ALA A 145 3.04 -3.02 10.60
CA ALA A 145 3.07 -4.42 10.23
C ALA A 145 2.47 -4.58 8.83
N LYS A 146 3.18 -5.24 7.93
CA LYS A 146 2.77 -5.47 6.55
C LYS A 146 2.71 -6.98 6.29
N TYR A 147 1.67 -7.41 5.59
CA TYR A 147 1.49 -8.78 5.14
C TYR A 147 1.21 -8.80 3.64
N ASP A 148 2.00 -9.54 2.87
CA ASP A 148 1.96 -9.49 1.39
C ASP A 148 0.80 -10.30 0.75
N ASN A 149 -0.11 -10.78 1.58
CA ASN A 149 -1.42 -11.35 1.23
C ASN A 149 -2.38 -11.17 2.40
N PHE A 150 -3.66 -10.94 2.13
CA PHE A 150 -4.71 -10.85 3.15
C PHE A 150 -6.07 -11.25 2.58
N VAL A 151 -6.61 -12.36 3.08
CA VAL A 151 -7.89 -12.91 2.62
C VAL A 151 -8.72 -13.35 3.82
N ILE A 152 -9.99 -12.95 3.82
CA ILE A 152 -11.00 -13.47 4.76
C ILE A 152 -12.06 -14.29 4.02
N ALA A 153 -12.52 -15.35 4.67
CA ALA A 153 -13.53 -16.25 4.13
C ALA A 153 -14.93 -15.62 4.12
N SER A 154 -15.91 -16.34 3.57
CA SER A 154 -17.30 -15.89 3.53
C SER A 154 -17.98 -15.95 4.91
N GLU A 155 -19.19 -15.40 5.02
CA GLU A 155 -20.00 -15.52 6.25
C GLU A 155 -20.33 -16.98 6.61
N LYS A 156 -20.48 -17.86 5.61
CA LYS A 156 -20.70 -19.30 5.81
C LYS A 156 -19.54 -19.96 6.57
N GLU A 157 -18.35 -19.40 6.44
CA GLU A 157 -17.13 -19.81 7.12
C GLU A 157 -16.74 -18.84 8.22
N ASN A 158 -17.72 -18.11 8.77
CA ASN A 158 -17.55 -17.17 9.89
C ASN A 158 -16.45 -16.11 9.65
N TYR A 159 -16.30 -15.67 8.40
CA TYR A 159 -15.28 -14.69 8.02
C TYR A 159 -13.86 -15.03 8.48
N LYS A 160 -13.52 -16.32 8.54
CA LYS A 160 -12.19 -16.83 8.91
C LYS A 160 -11.05 -16.03 8.27
N LEU A 161 -10.01 -15.70 9.04
CA LEU A 161 -8.76 -15.17 8.49
C LEU A 161 -8.08 -16.29 7.71
N GLN A 162 -8.34 -16.34 6.41
CA GLN A 162 -8.06 -17.50 5.56
C GLN A 162 -6.61 -17.51 5.09
N SER A 163 -6.06 -16.35 4.78
CA SER A 163 -4.68 -16.22 4.36
C SER A 163 -4.07 -14.92 4.84
N LEU A 164 -2.83 -15.04 5.30
CA LEU A 164 -1.96 -13.94 5.67
C LEU A 164 -0.61 -14.24 5.03
N GLY A 165 -0.06 -13.29 4.30
CA GLY A 165 1.20 -13.43 3.59
C GLY A 165 2.42 -13.41 4.51
N GLN A 166 3.59 -13.24 3.92
CA GLN A 166 4.82 -13.02 4.67
C GLN A 166 4.75 -11.68 5.41
N TYR A 167 5.07 -11.72 6.70
CA TYR A 167 5.18 -10.55 7.55
C TYR A 167 6.46 -9.75 7.23
N ASN A 168 6.33 -8.43 7.22
CA ASN A 168 7.43 -7.48 7.29
C ASN A 168 6.99 -6.23 8.07
N GLY A 169 7.83 -5.70 8.97
CA GLY A 169 7.47 -4.50 9.71
C GLY A 169 8.28 -4.24 10.96
N THR A 170 8.07 -3.07 11.56
CA THR A 170 8.74 -2.61 12.78
C THR A 170 7.93 -2.83 14.05
N ALA A 171 6.65 -3.22 13.93
CA ALA A 171 5.74 -3.43 15.07
C ALA A 171 5.89 -4.79 15.74
N GLY A 172 6.62 -5.73 15.14
CA GLY A 172 6.54 -7.15 15.46
C GLY A 172 5.27 -7.80 14.91
N ASP A 173 5.25 -9.12 14.84
CA ASP A 173 4.11 -9.88 14.31
C ASP A 173 3.14 -10.28 15.44
N SER A 174 1.94 -9.67 15.45
CA SER A 174 0.85 -10.03 16.37
C SER A 174 -0.46 -10.36 15.66
N LEU A 175 -0.41 -10.61 14.34
CA LEU A 175 -1.59 -11.04 13.57
C LEU A 175 -1.47 -12.49 13.07
N THR A 176 -0.27 -13.01 12.81
CA THR A 176 -0.11 -14.41 12.36
C THR A 176 -0.66 -15.43 13.36
N TYR A 177 -0.63 -15.12 14.66
CA TYR A 177 -1.27 -15.94 15.70
C TYR A 177 -2.77 -16.18 15.45
N HIS A 178 -3.42 -15.27 14.73
CA HIS A 178 -4.85 -15.29 14.41
C HIS A 178 -5.17 -15.99 13.07
N LEU A 179 -4.16 -16.37 12.29
CA LEU A 179 -4.35 -17.03 11.00
C LEU A 179 -5.09 -18.36 11.18
N GLY A 180 -6.13 -18.57 10.36
CA GLY A 180 -6.95 -19.78 10.36
C GLY A 180 -8.13 -19.75 11.32
N TYR A 181 -8.26 -18.72 12.16
CA TYR A 181 -9.34 -18.60 13.14
C TYR A 181 -10.53 -17.78 12.62
N ASN A 182 -11.71 -18.11 13.14
CA ASN A 182 -12.97 -17.49 12.79
C ASN A 182 -13.12 -16.14 13.48
N PHE A 183 -13.89 -15.23 12.88
CA PHE A 183 -14.22 -13.97 13.53
C PHE A 183 -15.21 -14.22 14.67
N THR A 184 -15.01 -13.58 15.82
CA THR A 184 -15.84 -13.74 17.02
C THR A 184 -16.28 -12.38 17.55
N THR A 185 -17.54 -12.29 17.97
CA THR A 185 -18.18 -11.12 18.56
C THR A 185 -18.87 -11.49 19.87
N LYS A 186 -19.33 -10.49 20.63
CA LYS A 186 -19.94 -10.71 21.95
C LYS A 186 -21.19 -11.60 21.93
N ASP A 187 -21.87 -11.70 20.80
CA ASP A 187 -23.10 -12.47 20.57
C ASP A 187 -22.93 -13.66 19.63
N ARG A 188 -21.72 -13.86 19.07
CA ARG A 188 -21.40 -15.03 18.25
C ARG A 188 -19.98 -15.50 18.53
N ASP A 189 -19.91 -16.55 19.33
CA ASP A 189 -18.68 -17.21 19.74
C ASP A 189 -18.24 -18.25 18.70
N ASN A 190 -17.14 -17.97 18.00
CA ASN A 190 -16.52 -18.89 17.04
C ASN A 190 -15.04 -19.14 17.36
N ASP A 191 -14.56 -18.71 18.53
CA ASP A 191 -13.18 -18.93 18.93
C ASP A 191 -12.99 -20.34 19.52
N ILE A 192 -11.79 -20.67 19.98
CA ILE A 192 -11.48 -22.02 20.50
C ILE A 192 -11.28 -22.03 22.02
N ASP A 193 -11.55 -20.92 22.71
CA ASP A 193 -11.54 -20.88 24.16
C ASP A 193 -12.83 -21.49 24.73
N ASN A 194 -12.83 -21.84 26.01
CA ASN A 194 -14.04 -22.33 26.67
C ASN A 194 -15.03 -21.19 27.01
N ASN A 195 -14.54 -19.95 27.00
CA ASN A 195 -15.33 -18.74 27.21
C ASN A 195 -15.24 -17.85 25.97
N ASN A 196 -16.22 -16.96 25.79
CA ASN A 196 -16.20 -16.04 24.66
C ASN A 196 -15.10 -14.96 24.82
N CYS A 197 -14.04 -15.04 24.01
CA CYS A 197 -12.92 -14.09 24.04
C CYS A 197 -13.37 -12.65 23.77
N ALA A 198 -14.38 -12.44 22.90
CA ALA A 198 -14.90 -11.11 22.61
C ALA A 198 -15.54 -10.46 23.84
N GLN A 199 -16.22 -11.24 24.68
CA GLN A 199 -16.79 -10.74 25.94
C GLN A 199 -15.70 -10.42 26.98
N ILE A 200 -14.69 -11.29 27.10
CA ILE A 200 -13.58 -11.10 28.06
C ILE A 200 -12.73 -9.88 27.69
N PHE A 201 -12.37 -9.75 26.41
CA PHE A 201 -11.42 -8.74 25.92
C PHE A 201 -12.06 -7.54 25.22
N THR A 202 -13.39 -7.40 25.32
CA THR A 202 -14.15 -6.20 24.94
C THR A 202 -13.93 -5.71 23.51
N GLY A 203 -13.92 -6.62 22.55
CA GLY A 203 -13.72 -6.30 21.14
C GLY A 203 -14.33 -7.37 20.24
N ALA A 204 -13.99 -7.35 18.95
CA ALA A 204 -14.30 -8.42 18.02
C ALA A 204 -13.14 -8.66 17.07
N TRP A 205 -12.76 -9.91 16.89
CA TRP A 205 -11.54 -10.26 16.20
C TRP A 205 -11.53 -11.72 15.74
N TRP A 206 -10.52 -12.11 14.98
CA TRP A 206 -10.21 -13.52 14.68
C TRP A 206 -9.58 -14.19 15.90
N TYR A 207 -10.30 -14.25 17.02
CA TYR A 207 -9.78 -14.77 18.28
C TYR A 207 -9.43 -16.26 18.19
N LYS A 208 -8.33 -16.63 18.86
CA LYS A 208 -7.94 -18.03 19.10
C LYS A 208 -8.29 -18.41 20.55
N ASN A 209 -7.37 -18.21 21.50
CA ASN A 209 -7.57 -18.44 22.93
C ASN A 209 -6.64 -17.56 23.81
N CYS A 210 -6.64 -16.23 23.71
CA CYS A 210 -7.58 -15.41 22.93
C CYS A 210 -6.89 -14.59 21.85
N HIS A 211 -5.85 -13.82 22.17
CA HIS A 211 -5.23 -12.94 21.18
C HIS A 211 -3.78 -12.57 21.43
N ALA A 212 -3.09 -12.25 20.32
CA ALA A 212 -1.85 -11.47 20.32
C ALA A 212 -2.10 -10.01 19.89
N SER A 213 -3.18 -9.73 19.16
CA SER A 213 -3.66 -8.38 18.84
C SER A 213 -5.16 -8.24 19.09
N ASN A 214 -5.58 -7.05 19.50
CA ASN A 214 -6.98 -6.69 19.74
C ASN A 214 -7.24 -5.24 19.29
N LEU A 215 -7.08 -4.98 17.99
CA LEU A 215 -7.17 -3.63 17.43
C LEU A 215 -8.59 -3.03 17.49
N ASN A 216 -9.59 -3.90 17.71
CA ASN A 216 -10.99 -3.55 17.91
C ASN A 216 -11.40 -3.54 19.39
N GLY A 217 -10.44 -3.59 20.31
CA GLY A 217 -10.69 -3.50 21.75
C GLY A 217 -11.13 -2.10 22.21
N SER A 218 -11.32 -1.98 23.52
CA SER A 218 -11.67 -0.73 24.19
C SER A 218 -10.58 0.32 23.99
N TYR A 219 -10.95 1.58 23.78
CA TYR A 219 -9.98 2.66 23.64
C TYR A 219 -9.57 3.20 25.02
N LEU A 220 -8.47 2.69 25.58
CA LEU A 220 -8.08 2.92 26.99
C LEU A 220 -6.94 3.93 27.19
N ARG A 221 -6.52 4.61 26.12
CA ARG A 221 -5.58 5.75 26.14
C ARG A 221 -4.25 5.48 26.86
N GLY A 222 -3.46 4.53 26.35
CA GLY A 222 -2.11 4.24 26.84
C GLY A 222 -2.10 3.14 27.91
N THR A 223 -1.24 3.30 28.92
CA THR A 223 -1.05 2.32 29.99
C THR A 223 -2.33 2.12 30.79
N THR A 224 -2.70 0.86 31.05
CA THR A 224 -3.94 0.50 31.73
C THR A 224 -3.74 -0.70 32.66
N THR A 225 -4.58 -0.81 33.69
CA THR A 225 -4.66 -2.00 34.56
C THR A 225 -5.57 -3.08 33.97
N ALA A 226 -6.37 -2.76 32.94
CA ALA A 226 -7.25 -3.71 32.28
C ALA A 226 -6.46 -4.61 31.32
N TYR A 227 -6.14 -5.82 31.79
CA TYR A 227 -5.36 -6.78 31.01
C TYR A 227 -6.00 -7.09 29.65
N ALA A 228 -5.28 -6.75 28.57
CA ALA A 228 -5.56 -7.14 27.20
C ALA A 228 -6.93 -6.71 26.63
N LYS A 229 -7.63 -5.79 27.29
CA LYS A 229 -8.94 -5.25 26.86
C LYS A 229 -8.85 -4.08 25.89
N GLY A 230 -7.67 -3.46 25.81
CA GLY A 230 -7.42 -2.24 25.03
C GLY A 230 -7.26 -2.48 23.53
N VAL A 231 -6.91 -1.41 22.81
CA VAL A 231 -6.38 -1.49 21.44
C VAL A 231 -4.95 -2.02 21.49
N VAL A 232 -4.80 -3.34 21.41
CA VAL A 232 -3.54 -4.03 21.74
C VAL A 232 -2.82 -4.55 20.49
N TRP A 233 -1.49 -4.38 20.48
CA TRP A 233 -0.55 -5.12 19.63
C TRP A 233 0.60 -5.64 20.51
N ASN A 234 0.56 -6.92 20.88
CA ASN A 234 1.39 -7.45 21.97
C ASN A 234 2.89 -7.30 21.72
N SER A 235 3.35 -7.57 20.50
CA SER A 235 4.77 -7.45 20.14
C SER A 235 5.33 -6.02 20.13
N TYR A 236 4.46 -5.00 20.26
CA TYR A 236 4.86 -3.60 20.31
C TYR A 236 4.87 -3.02 21.74
N ARG A 237 3.70 -2.94 22.39
CA ARG A 237 3.56 -2.34 23.74
C ARG A 237 3.01 -3.31 24.80
N GLY A 238 2.81 -4.58 24.44
CA GLY A 238 2.27 -5.60 25.34
C GLY A 238 0.76 -5.46 25.62
N HIS A 239 0.26 -6.30 26.52
CA HIS A 239 -1.17 -6.40 26.82
C HIS A 239 -1.74 -5.34 27.78
N TYR A 240 -0.88 -4.57 28.46
CA TYR A 240 -1.29 -3.52 29.42
C TYR A 240 -1.23 -2.11 28.82
N TYR A 241 -1.22 -2.00 27.49
CA TYR A 241 -1.17 -0.74 26.77
C TYR A 241 -2.20 -0.70 25.64
N SER A 242 -2.95 0.40 25.58
CA SER A 242 -3.90 0.68 24.50
C SER A 242 -3.34 1.77 23.58
N LEU A 243 -3.17 1.44 22.30
CA LEU A 243 -2.59 2.34 21.30
C LEU A 243 -3.44 3.60 21.08
N LYS A 244 -2.77 4.68 20.66
CA LYS A 244 -3.36 5.99 20.35
C LYS A 244 -4.03 5.96 18.98
N PHE A 245 -3.32 5.41 17.98
CA PHE A 245 -3.80 5.34 16.61
C PHE A 245 -3.58 3.94 16.04
N VAL A 246 -4.55 3.49 15.27
CA VAL A 246 -4.46 2.29 14.44
C VAL A 246 -5.15 2.57 13.12
N GLU A 247 -4.53 2.20 12.02
CA GLU A 247 -5.19 2.13 10.72
C GLU A 247 -4.82 0.81 10.05
N MET A 248 -5.84 0.07 9.62
CA MET A 248 -5.66 -1.09 8.76
C MET A 248 -6.13 -0.73 7.37
N SER A 249 -5.32 -1.08 6.37
CA SER A 249 -5.60 -0.77 4.97
C SER A 249 -5.16 -1.92 4.07
N ILE A 250 -5.82 -2.05 2.93
CA ILE A 250 -5.48 -3.04 1.92
C ILE A 250 -5.12 -2.37 0.60
N ARG A 251 -4.13 -2.92 -0.11
CA ARG A 251 -3.70 -2.45 -1.42
C ARG A 251 -3.60 -3.61 -2.42
N PRO A 252 -4.07 -3.46 -3.67
CA PRO A 252 -3.88 -4.49 -4.69
C PRO A 252 -2.38 -4.78 -4.90
N LYS A 253 -2.04 -6.06 -5.09
CA LYS A 253 -0.68 -6.49 -5.48
C LYS A 253 -0.51 -6.48 -6.99
#